data_AF-A0A7C5D5U1-F1
#
_entry.id   AF-A0A7C5D5U1-F1
#
_cell.length_a   1.000
_cell.length_b   1.000
_cell.length_c   1.000
_cell.angle_alpha   90.00
_cell.angle_beta   90.00
_cell.angle_gamma   90.00
#
_symmetry.space_group_name_H-M   'P 1'
#
loop_
_entity.id
_entity.type
_entity.pdbx_description
1 polymer ?
#
loop_
_entity_poly.entity_id
_entity_poly.type
_entity_poly.pdbx_seq_one_letter_code
_entity_poly.pdbx_strand_id
1 'polypeptide(L)'
;MNNLYKDTSLTPMRVARMSGYIDWSSQPSLFKHYPRFSFSYPFGSIPELKVAEISRFITSESMIGGKPYYQLNTPSAGNLHPVELYIQIRGIKGVISGIYHVDSHKEALVLIREIEEDGIENAVSISNRFKGMIFIISIVPFRSEWKYGSRAIRYCYLDAGHQAASILSAAKTLGHNATILSDIDALSLNEQMGFTSQEYSALAIAIGEESEKPSIALTAPLMYVAPTDYWESVSRFTKELEYYKYTVRYPEIQAPDIQISSIYERRSARLFEDQKLSSELSEYFIKRMIYIPSPITTMLVVLPNASIEPGIYKNDQLENAGDYAKEITHILVDQKF
;
A
#
# COMPACT_ATOMS: atom_id res chain seq x y z
N MET A 1 -21.44 -2.56 -1.49
CA MET A 1 -20.56 -2.13 -0.38
C MET A 1 -21.15 -2.28 1.01
N ASN A 2 -22.35 -1.78 1.35
CA ASN A 2 -22.93 -1.95 2.70
C ASN A 2 -23.11 -3.40 3.14
N ASN A 3 -23.50 -4.29 2.21
CA ASN A 3 -23.62 -5.72 2.50
C ASN A 3 -22.24 -6.36 2.69
N LEU A 4 -21.27 -6.14 1.80
CA LEU A 4 -19.89 -6.62 1.96
C LEU A 4 -19.25 -6.15 3.28
N TYR A 5 -19.45 -4.87 3.65
CA TYR A 5 -18.94 -4.35 4.91
C TYR A 5 -19.56 -5.11 6.09
N LYS A 6 -20.89 -5.24 6.14
CA LYS A 6 -21.60 -6.02 7.18
C LYS A 6 -21.19 -7.49 7.18
N ASP A 7 -21.00 -8.10 6.01
CA ASP A 7 -20.68 -9.52 5.82
C ASP A 7 -19.24 -9.86 6.18
N THR A 8 -18.37 -8.87 6.19
CA THR A 8 -16.97 -9.03 6.59
C THR A 8 -16.70 -8.53 8.01
N SER A 9 -17.68 -7.95 8.71
CA SER A 9 -17.53 -7.50 10.11
C SER A 9 -17.18 -8.67 11.04
N LEU A 10 -16.27 -8.39 11.99
CA LEU A 10 -15.96 -9.31 13.09
C LEU A 10 -17.00 -9.11 14.19
N THR A 11 -17.71 -10.18 14.53
CA THR A 11 -18.52 -10.26 15.75
C THR A 11 -17.99 -11.42 16.58
N PRO A 12 -18.15 -11.43 17.92
CA PRO A 12 -17.70 -12.55 18.75
C PRO A 12 -18.22 -13.90 18.23
N MET A 13 -19.49 -13.95 17.81
CA MET A 13 -20.10 -15.14 17.21
C MET A 13 -19.43 -15.57 15.90
N ARG A 14 -19.04 -14.62 15.03
CA ARG A 14 -18.32 -14.95 13.79
C ARG A 14 -16.91 -15.43 14.07
N VAL A 15 -16.18 -14.76 14.96
CA VAL A 15 -14.83 -15.17 15.36
C VAL A 15 -14.85 -16.61 15.90
N ALA A 16 -15.82 -16.93 16.78
CA ALA A 16 -15.98 -18.27 17.32
C ALA A 16 -16.36 -19.33 16.26
N ARG A 17 -17.07 -18.95 15.19
CA ARG A 17 -17.51 -19.85 14.11
C ARG A 17 -16.52 -19.97 12.94
N MET A 18 -15.65 -18.96 12.76
CA MET A 18 -14.70 -18.87 11.64
C MET A 18 -13.29 -19.32 12.01
N SER A 19 -13.12 -20.04 13.14
CA SER A 19 -11.88 -20.75 13.48
C SER A 19 -11.68 -21.95 12.53
N GLY A 20 -11.38 -21.64 11.27
CA GLY A 20 -11.06 -22.61 10.24
C GLY A 20 -9.59 -23.01 10.25
N TYR A 21 -9.31 -24.17 9.67
CA TYR A 21 -7.95 -24.59 9.35
C TYR A 21 -7.39 -23.72 8.21
N ILE A 22 -6.17 -23.21 8.39
CA ILE A 22 -5.42 -22.55 7.33
C ILE A 22 -4.46 -23.58 6.73
N ASP A 23 -4.55 -23.81 5.43
CA ASP A 23 -3.62 -24.68 4.73
C ASP A 23 -2.32 -23.95 4.41
N TRP A 24 -1.33 -24.12 5.28
CA TRP A 24 0.02 -23.55 5.14
C TRP A 24 0.84 -24.16 3.99
N SER A 25 0.39 -25.26 3.39
CA SER A 25 1.05 -25.83 2.21
C SER A 25 0.70 -25.06 0.94
N SER A 26 -0.48 -24.45 0.91
CA SER A 26 -0.94 -23.55 -0.13
C SER A 26 -0.79 -22.10 0.29
N GLN A 27 0.33 -21.65 0.89
CA GLN A 27 0.52 -20.20 1.08
C GLN A 27 1.08 -19.60 -0.22
N PRO A 28 0.45 -18.58 -0.82
CA PRO A 28 0.91 -18.03 -2.10
C PRO A 28 2.21 -17.24 -1.93
N SER A 29 3.02 -17.20 -2.98
CA SER A 29 4.26 -16.42 -3.00
C SER A 29 4.01 -14.94 -2.73
N LEU A 30 4.88 -14.34 -1.91
CA LEU A 30 4.82 -12.91 -1.55
C LEU A 30 5.33 -11.98 -2.66
N PHE A 31 6.15 -12.52 -3.57
CA PHE A 31 6.85 -11.74 -4.59
C PHE A 31 6.50 -12.25 -5.98
N LYS A 32 6.32 -11.30 -6.89
CA LYS A 32 6.21 -11.51 -8.33
C LYS A 32 7.59 -11.38 -8.96
N HIS A 33 7.93 -12.30 -9.88
CA HIS A 33 9.22 -12.28 -10.55
C HIS A 33 9.04 -12.30 -12.06
N TYR A 34 9.52 -11.24 -12.72
CA TYR A 34 9.66 -11.22 -14.17
C TYR A 34 10.77 -12.18 -14.64
N PRO A 35 10.76 -12.60 -15.92
CA PRO A 35 11.73 -13.56 -16.44
C PRO A 35 13.17 -13.12 -16.24
N ARG A 36 14.06 -14.09 -16.00
CA ARG A 36 15.47 -13.84 -15.66
C ARG A 36 16.28 -13.10 -16.73
N PHE A 37 15.81 -13.09 -17.98
CA PHE A 37 16.46 -12.37 -19.08
C PHE A 37 16.05 -10.90 -19.16
N SER A 38 15.04 -10.46 -18.40
CA SER A 38 14.65 -9.05 -18.34
C SER A 38 15.79 -8.22 -17.78
N PHE A 39 16.09 -7.09 -18.44
CA PHE A 39 17.05 -6.12 -17.93
C PHE A 39 16.55 -5.53 -16.61
N SER A 40 17.46 -5.21 -15.70
CA SER A 40 17.10 -4.61 -14.41
C SER A 40 18.20 -3.71 -13.86
N TYR A 41 17.81 -2.68 -13.13
CA TYR A 41 18.71 -1.90 -12.30
C TYR A 41 18.69 -2.44 -10.86
N PRO A 42 19.82 -2.95 -10.32
CA PRO A 42 19.92 -3.28 -8.91
C PRO A 42 19.71 -2.05 -8.03
N PHE A 43 19.14 -2.22 -6.84
CA PHE A 43 19.03 -1.15 -5.87
C PHE A 43 20.43 -0.62 -5.51
N GLY A 44 20.56 0.71 -5.38
CA GLY A 44 21.81 1.41 -5.14
C GLY A 44 22.66 1.66 -6.39
N SER A 45 22.26 1.16 -7.57
CA SER A 45 23.05 1.34 -8.80
C SER A 45 22.95 2.75 -9.40
N ILE A 46 21.80 3.42 -9.23
CA ILE A 46 21.54 4.76 -9.78
C ILE A 46 20.91 5.64 -8.68
N PRO A 47 21.56 6.74 -8.24
CA PRO A 47 21.05 7.61 -7.18
C PRO A 47 19.64 8.16 -7.43
N GLU A 48 19.32 8.47 -8.68
CA GLU A 48 18.02 9.01 -9.09
C GLU A 48 16.87 7.99 -8.90
N LEU A 49 17.17 6.69 -8.77
CA LEU A 49 16.18 5.65 -8.50
C LEU A 49 15.91 5.48 -7.00
N LYS A 50 16.61 6.20 -6.11
CA LYS A 50 16.54 5.97 -4.67
C LYS A 50 15.12 6.05 -4.09
N VAL A 51 14.30 6.96 -4.61
CA VAL A 51 12.89 7.11 -4.19
C VAL A 51 12.09 5.84 -4.48
N ALA A 52 12.34 5.17 -5.60
CA ALA A 52 11.71 3.90 -5.94
C ALA A 52 12.17 2.76 -5.03
N GLU A 53 13.48 2.68 -4.78
CA GLU A 53 14.08 1.64 -3.92
C GLU A 53 13.50 1.67 -2.50
N ILE A 54 13.49 2.85 -1.87
CA ILE A 54 13.04 2.99 -0.48
C ILE A 54 11.52 3.04 -0.35
N SER A 55 10.79 3.07 -1.48
CA SER A 55 9.33 2.96 -1.47
C SER A 55 8.88 1.55 -1.11
N ARG A 56 9.61 0.50 -1.53
CA ARG A 56 9.25 -0.90 -1.23
C ARG A 56 10.47 -1.82 -1.25
N PHE A 57 10.91 -2.26 -0.07
CA PHE A 57 12.08 -3.13 0.08
C PHE A 57 11.97 -4.03 1.32
N ILE A 58 12.77 -5.10 1.35
CA ILE A 58 12.89 -5.97 2.51
C ILE A 58 13.77 -5.28 3.55
N THR A 59 13.22 -5.13 4.75
CA THR A 59 13.90 -4.51 5.89
C THR A 59 14.53 -5.54 6.84
N SER A 60 14.06 -6.78 6.83
CA SER A 60 14.70 -7.90 7.52
C SER A 60 14.23 -9.24 6.96
N GLU A 61 15.11 -10.23 7.03
CA GLU A 61 14.85 -11.63 6.73
C GLU A 61 15.16 -12.49 7.96
N SER A 62 14.33 -13.48 8.21
CA SER A 62 14.50 -14.45 9.29
C SER A 62 13.91 -15.80 8.90
N MET A 63 14.06 -16.81 9.74
CA MET A 63 13.47 -18.14 9.53
C MET A 63 12.40 -18.40 10.58
N ILE A 64 11.18 -18.73 10.14
CA ILE A 64 10.06 -19.12 11.02
C ILE A 64 9.51 -20.45 10.53
N GLY A 65 9.49 -21.48 11.40
CA GLY A 65 8.98 -22.81 11.04
C GLY A 65 9.72 -23.45 9.86
N GLY A 66 11.02 -23.16 9.70
CA GLY A 66 11.84 -23.67 8.60
C GLY A 66 11.59 -23.00 7.24
N LYS A 67 10.76 -21.95 7.18
CA LYS A 67 10.52 -21.15 5.96
C LYS A 67 11.09 -19.73 6.12
N PRO A 68 11.59 -19.10 5.04
CA PRO A 68 11.96 -17.69 5.05
C PRO A 68 10.78 -16.80 5.43
N TYR A 69 11.06 -15.80 6.25
CA TYR A 69 10.11 -14.81 6.73
C TYR A 69 10.68 -13.41 6.48
N TYR A 70 10.11 -12.74 5.48
CA TYR A 70 10.52 -11.42 5.04
C TYR A 70 9.62 -10.35 5.66
N GLN A 71 10.22 -9.27 6.14
CA GLN A 71 9.51 -8.09 6.62
C GLN A 71 9.87 -6.92 5.72
N LEU A 72 8.85 -6.23 5.19
CA LEU A 72 9.04 -5.06 4.34
C LEU A 72 8.90 -3.76 5.14
N ASN A 73 9.40 -2.68 4.55
CA ASN A 73 9.20 -1.33 5.06
C ASN A 73 7.71 -0.95 5.14
N THR A 74 6.84 -1.57 4.34
CA THR A 74 5.39 -1.44 4.43
C THR A 74 4.77 -2.53 5.32
N PRO A 75 3.92 -2.19 6.31
CA PRO A 75 3.19 -3.19 7.07
C PRO A 75 2.11 -3.84 6.18
N SER A 76 1.80 -5.10 6.47
CA SER A 76 0.72 -5.83 5.83
C SER A 76 -0.01 -6.71 6.84
N ALA A 77 -1.34 -6.76 6.75
CA ALA A 77 -2.13 -7.63 7.62
C ALA A 77 -1.66 -9.09 7.49
N GLY A 78 -1.18 -9.66 8.59
CA GLY A 78 -0.69 -11.04 8.61
C GLY A 78 0.61 -11.28 7.83
N ASN A 79 1.32 -10.22 7.43
CA ASN A 79 2.53 -10.27 6.61
C ASN A 79 2.31 -10.95 5.24
N LEU A 80 1.20 -10.64 4.57
CA LEU A 80 0.78 -11.30 3.32
C LEU A 80 1.10 -10.52 2.04
N HIS A 81 1.35 -9.21 2.16
CA HIS A 81 1.83 -8.33 1.09
C HIS A 81 1.04 -8.46 -0.23
N PRO A 82 -0.27 -8.16 -0.22
CA PRO A 82 -1.10 -8.21 -1.43
C PRO A 82 -0.79 -7.10 -2.42
N VAL A 83 0.29 -6.34 -2.26
CA VAL A 83 0.60 -5.16 -3.07
C VAL A 83 1.80 -5.44 -3.96
N GLU A 84 1.69 -5.09 -5.25
CA GLU A 84 2.84 -4.95 -6.14
C GLU A 84 3.05 -3.47 -6.50
N LEU A 85 4.31 -3.13 -6.81
CA LEU A 85 4.70 -1.77 -7.16
C LEU A 85 5.33 -1.75 -8.54
N TYR A 86 4.76 -0.93 -9.42
CA TYR A 86 5.27 -0.66 -10.76
C TYR A 86 5.59 0.81 -10.91
N ILE A 87 6.49 1.13 -11.84
CA ILE A 87 6.94 2.50 -12.06
C ILE A 87 7.15 2.73 -13.54
N GLN A 88 6.43 3.69 -14.12
CA GLN A 88 6.83 4.29 -15.38
C GLN A 88 7.88 5.36 -15.14
N ILE A 89 9.00 5.31 -15.85
CA ILE A 89 10.10 6.26 -15.72
C ILE A 89 10.39 6.92 -17.08
N ARG A 90 10.53 8.25 -17.10
CA ARG A 90 10.97 9.00 -18.29
C ARG A 90 11.91 10.14 -17.94
N GLY A 91 12.90 10.36 -18.80
CA GLY A 91 13.74 11.56 -18.74
C GLY A 91 14.64 11.64 -17.50
N ILE A 92 14.90 10.51 -16.84
CA ILE A 92 15.87 10.40 -15.76
C ILE A 92 17.23 10.00 -16.36
N LYS A 93 18.27 10.77 -16.05
CA LYS A 93 19.61 10.56 -16.59
C LYS A 93 20.13 9.17 -16.21
N GLY A 94 20.66 8.43 -17.19
CA GLY A 94 21.22 7.09 -16.96
C GLY A 94 20.19 5.97 -16.82
N VAL A 95 18.89 6.28 -16.94
CA VAL A 95 17.79 5.31 -16.83
C VAL A 95 17.06 5.22 -18.17
N ILE A 96 16.86 4.01 -18.67
CA ILE A 96 16.05 3.76 -19.86
C ILE A 96 14.62 4.22 -19.59
N SER A 97 14.01 4.96 -20.53
CA SER A 97 12.59 5.31 -20.37
C SER A 97 11.77 4.03 -20.56
N GLY A 98 11.01 3.66 -19.53
CA GLY A 98 10.37 2.34 -19.50
C GLY A 98 9.36 2.19 -18.38
N ILE A 99 8.64 1.08 -18.40
CA ILE A 99 7.80 0.62 -17.30
C ILE A 99 8.51 -0.51 -16.59
N TYR A 100 8.62 -0.40 -15.27
CA TYR A 100 9.41 -1.25 -14.40
C TYR A 100 8.53 -1.90 -13.34
N HIS A 101 8.92 -3.09 -12.88
CA HIS A 101 8.44 -3.71 -11.65
C HIS A 101 9.49 -3.56 -10.55
N VAL A 102 9.06 -3.24 -9.34
CA VAL A 102 9.93 -3.23 -8.16
C VAL A 102 9.95 -4.62 -7.55
N ASP A 103 10.96 -5.42 -7.90
CA ASP A 103 11.20 -6.74 -7.33
C ASP A 103 11.98 -6.59 -6.03
N SER A 104 11.26 -6.35 -4.92
CA SER A 104 11.86 -6.14 -3.59
C SER A 104 12.64 -7.33 -3.06
N HIS A 105 12.42 -8.54 -3.59
CA HIS A 105 13.15 -9.74 -3.19
C HIS A 105 14.49 -9.87 -3.90
N LYS A 106 14.54 -9.49 -5.17
CA LYS A 106 15.81 -9.37 -5.92
C LYS A 106 16.50 -8.03 -5.76
N GLU A 107 15.91 -7.12 -4.99
CA GLU A 107 16.38 -5.75 -4.80
C GLU A 107 16.69 -5.05 -6.13
N ALA A 108 15.73 -5.05 -7.06
CA ALA A 108 15.92 -4.49 -8.38
C ALA A 108 14.65 -3.86 -8.98
N LEU A 109 14.85 -2.86 -9.84
CA LEU A 109 13.83 -2.38 -10.79
C LEU A 109 13.97 -3.17 -12.09
N VAL A 110 13.04 -4.08 -12.36
CA VAL A 110 13.05 -4.94 -13.56
C VAL A 110 12.28 -4.25 -14.68
N LEU A 111 12.94 -4.02 -15.81
CA LEU A 111 12.34 -3.43 -17.00
C LEU A 111 11.35 -4.43 -17.64
N ILE A 112 10.10 -3.99 -17.76
CA ILE A 112 9.03 -4.75 -18.41
C ILE A 112 8.95 -4.38 -19.89
N ARG A 113 8.99 -3.07 -20.18
CA ARG A 113 8.87 -2.53 -21.53
C ARG A 113 9.56 -1.17 -21.62
N GLU A 114 10.38 -0.99 -22.65
CA GLU A 114 10.86 0.33 -23.06
C GLU A 114 9.73 1.14 -23.68
N ILE A 115 9.75 2.44 -23.43
CA ILE A 115 8.72 3.36 -23.94
C ILE A 115 9.37 4.58 -24.58
N GLU A 116 8.75 5.09 -25.65
CA GLU A 116 9.19 6.30 -26.33
C GLU A 116 8.09 7.35 -26.33
N GLU A 117 7.07 7.15 -27.17
CA GLU A 117 5.90 8.02 -27.26
C GLU A 117 4.70 7.46 -26.50
N ASP A 118 4.65 6.14 -26.37
CA ASP A 118 3.61 5.36 -25.74
C ASP A 118 3.83 5.22 -24.23
N GLY A 119 2.79 5.12 -23.42
CA GLY A 119 2.90 4.93 -21.97
C GLY A 119 1.55 4.88 -21.28
N ILE A 120 1.57 4.82 -19.94
CA ILE A 120 0.36 4.71 -19.12
C ILE A 120 -0.26 6.06 -18.74
N GLU A 121 0.33 7.19 -19.16
CA GLU A 121 -0.10 8.53 -18.79
C GLU A 121 -1.61 8.75 -18.98
N ASN A 122 -2.14 8.36 -20.14
CA ASN A 122 -3.56 8.57 -20.45
C ASN A 122 -4.49 7.81 -19.49
N ALA A 123 -4.08 6.63 -19.00
CA ALA A 123 -4.89 5.83 -18.07
C ALA A 123 -4.87 6.38 -16.63
N VAL A 124 -3.96 7.30 -16.33
CA VAL A 124 -3.89 7.99 -15.03
C VAL A 124 -4.22 9.49 -15.14
N SER A 125 -4.98 9.85 -16.18
CA SER A 125 -5.44 11.22 -16.47
C SER A 125 -4.34 12.26 -16.70
N ILE A 126 -3.18 11.80 -17.18
CA ILE A 126 -2.10 12.67 -17.65
C ILE A 126 -2.18 12.72 -19.18
N SER A 127 -2.29 13.92 -19.76
CA SER A 127 -2.49 14.07 -21.22
C SER A 127 -1.17 14.04 -21.99
N ASN A 128 -0.13 14.64 -21.42
CA ASN A 128 1.17 14.75 -22.05
C ASN A 128 2.19 13.76 -21.48
N ARG A 129 3.34 13.61 -22.12
CA ARG A 129 4.41 12.74 -21.58
C ARG A 129 4.85 13.29 -20.23
N PHE A 130 4.94 12.41 -19.24
CA PHE A 130 5.32 12.78 -17.88
C PHE A 130 6.81 12.55 -17.65
N LYS A 131 7.58 13.60 -17.40
CA LYS A 131 9.00 13.52 -17.09
C LYS A 131 9.18 13.27 -15.59
N GLY A 132 9.78 12.15 -15.23
CA GLY A 132 9.91 11.70 -13.84
C GLY A 132 9.42 10.27 -13.68
N MET A 133 8.67 10.02 -12.59
CA MET A 133 8.17 8.70 -12.22
C MET A 133 6.65 8.72 -12.02
N ILE A 134 5.95 7.74 -12.58
CA ILE A 134 4.55 7.41 -12.23
C ILE A 134 4.55 6.04 -11.58
N PHE A 135 4.29 6.00 -10.28
CA PHE A 135 4.12 4.79 -9.50
C PHE A 135 2.71 4.26 -9.66
N ILE A 136 2.58 2.97 -9.93
CA ILE A 136 1.30 2.24 -9.90
C ILE A 136 1.36 1.21 -8.78
N ILE A 137 0.43 1.34 -7.84
CA ILE A 137 0.19 0.37 -6.79
C ILE A 137 -0.92 -0.56 -7.28
N SER A 138 -0.62 -1.86 -7.39
CA SER A 138 -1.63 -2.87 -7.68
C SER A 138 -1.93 -3.72 -6.44
N ILE A 139 -3.04 -4.44 -6.48
CA ILE A 139 -3.48 -5.39 -5.49
C ILE A 139 -3.58 -6.78 -6.12
N VAL A 140 -2.95 -7.76 -5.49
CA VAL A 140 -3.03 -9.20 -5.73
C VAL A 140 -3.91 -9.80 -4.61
N PRO A 141 -5.23 -9.91 -4.80
CA PRO A 141 -6.16 -10.15 -3.69
C PRO A 141 -5.93 -11.49 -3.01
N PHE A 142 -5.55 -12.49 -3.81
CA PHE A 142 -5.42 -13.87 -3.36
C PHE A 142 -4.42 -14.05 -2.21
N ARG A 143 -3.34 -13.25 -2.18
CA ARG A 143 -2.36 -13.27 -1.08
C ARG A 143 -3.01 -13.05 0.28
N SER A 144 -4.00 -12.15 0.34
CA SER A 144 -4.76 -11.87 1.56
C SER A 144 -5.98 -12.78 1.71
N GLU A 145 -6.65 -13.14 0.62
CA GLU A 145 -7.84 -14.01 0.65
C GLU A 145 -7.52 -15.40 1.16
N TRP A 146 -6.34 -15.94 0.86
CA TRP A 146 -5.89 -17.24 1.37
C TRP A 146 -6.04 -17.35 2.90
N LYS A 147 -5.74 -16.26 3.64
CA LYS A 147 -5.88 -16.22 5.10
C LYS A 147 -7.21 -15.66 5.59
N TYR A 148 -7.72 -14.63 4.93
CA TYR A 148 -8.82 -13.80 5.45
C TYR A 148 -10.14 -13.98 4.70
N GLY A 149 -10.19 -14.81 3.66
CA GLY A 149 -11.35 -14.99 2.79
C GLY A 149 -11.88 -13.65 2.30
N SER A 150 -13.21 -13.47 2.31
CA SER A 150 -13.84 -12.22 1.87
C SER A 150 -13.45 -10.98 2.67
N ARG A 151 -12.93 -11.12 3.90
CA ARG A 151 -12.48 -9.96 4.70
C ARG A 151 -11.18 -9.36 4.17
N ALA A 152 -10.43 -10.11 3.34
CA ALA A 152 -9.21 -9.66 2.69
C ALA A 152 -9.36 -8.30 2.00
N ILE A 153 -10.56 -7.98 1.47
CA ILE A 153 -10.76 -6.70 0.78
C ILE A 153 -10.38 -5.48 1.60
N ARG A 154 -10.67 -5.51 2.90
CA ARG A 154 -10.34 -4.41 3.81
C ARG A 154 -8.84 -4.28 3.98
N TYR A 155 -8.16 -5.42 4.13
CA TYR A 155 -6.72 -5.47 4.35
C TYR A 155 -5.93 -5.08 3.09
N CYS A 156 -6.36 -5.52 1.91
CA CYS A 156 -5.71 -5.12 0.66
C CYS A 156 -5.68 -3.60 0.46
N TYR A 157 -6.79 -2.91 0.72
CA TYR A 157 -6.83 -1.45 0.58
C TYR A 157 -6.10 -0.72 1.71
N LEU A 158 -6.10 -1.25 2.94
CA LEU A 158 -5.26 -0.71 4.02
C LEU A 158 -3.77 -0.83 3.69
N ASP A 159 -3.36 -1.99 3.18
CA ASP A 159 -1.98 -2.26 2.76
C ASP A 159 -1.58 -1.37 1.57
N ALA A 160 -2.47 -1.16 0.60
CA ALA A 160 -2.25 -0.22 -0.50
C ALA A 160 -2.08 1.23 -0.01
N GLY A 161 -2.85 1.65 1.00
CA GLY A 161 -2.69 2.95 1.66
C GLY A 161 -1.35 3.09 2.37
N HIS A 162 -0.87 2.03 3.03
CA HIS A 162 0.47 2.01 3.62
C HIS A 162 1.58 2.08 2.55
N GLN A 163 1.40 1.42 1.40
CA GLN A 163 2.32 1.53 0.28
C GLN A 163 2.36 2.96 -0.29
N ALA A 164 1.20 3.60 -0.42
CA ALA A 164 1.09 5.00 -0.83
C ALA A 164 1.83 5.94 0.14
N ALA A 165 1.59 5.78 1.44
CA ALA A 165 2.28 6.55 2.47
C ALA A 165 3.81 6.35 2.42
N SER A 166 4.27 5.14 2.10
CA SER A 166 5.69 4.85 1.93
C SER A 166 6.31 5.60 0.74
N ILE A 167 5.61 5.68 -0.40
CA ILE A 167 6.07 6.46 -1.57
C ILE A 167 6.11 7.95 -1.24
N LEU A 168 5.05 8.48 -0.63
CA LEU A 168 4.98 9.90 -0.24
C LEU A 168 6.10 10.25 0.76
N SER A 169 6.37 9.36 1.72
CA SER A 169 7.43 9.53 2.72
C SER A 169 8.82 9.49 2.07
N ALA A 170 9.04 8.51 1.18
CA ALA A 170 10.28 8.39 0.39
C ALA A 170 10.54 9.67 -0.43
N ALA A 171 9.52 10.15 -1.13
CA ALA A 171 9.58 11.37 -1.92
C ALA A 171 9.94 12.58 -1.04
N LYS A 172 9.17 12.80 0.03
CA LYS A 172 9.34 13.94 0.94
C LYS A 172 10.74 13.98 1.56
N THR A 173 11.22 12.84 2.05
CA THR A 173 12.54 12.75 2.69
C THR A 173 13.70 12.95 1.71
N LEU A 174 13.50 12.65 0.42
CA LEU A 174 14.46 12.91 -0.65
C LEU A 174 14.26 14.28 -1.33
N GLY A 175 13.37 15.12 -0.81
CA GLY A 175 13.13 16.48 -1.32
C GLY A 175 12.29 16.55 -2.60
N HIS A 176 11.54 15.49 -2.91
CA HIS A 176 10.62 15.44 -4.04
C HIS A 176 9.19 15.76 -3.62
N ASN A 177 8.43 16.37 -4.54
CA ASN A 177 6.98 16.52 -4.43
C ASN A 177 6.31 15.35 -5.12
N ALA A 178 5.41 14.66 -4.40
CA ALA A 178 4.63 13.55 -4.92
C ALA A 178 3.15 13.91 -4.94
N THR A 179 2.47 13.58 -6.04
CA THR A 179 1.05 13.87 -6.25
C THR A 179 0.29 12.57 -6.41
N ILE A 180 -0.73 12.35 -5.57
CA ILE A 180 -1.66 11.23 -5.78
C ILE A 180 -2.57 11.57 -6.96
N LEU A 181 -2.62 10.67 -7.96
CA LEU A 181 -3.47 10.82 -9.13
C LEU A 181 -4.84 10.22 -8.82
N SER A 182 -5.89 11.04 -8.96
CA SER A 182 -7.24 10.70 -8.49
C SER A 182 -8.21 10.19 -9.54
N ASP A 183 -7.97 10.54 -10.80
CA ASP A 183 -8.85 10.19 -11.91
C ASP A 183 -8.25 9.03 -12.72
N ILE A 184 -7.91 7.91 -12.05
CA ILE A 184 -7.40 6.74 -12.78
C ILE A 184 -8.54 6.04 -13.53
N ASP A 185 -8.35 5.79 -14.83
CA ASP A 185 -9.15 4.82 -15.57
C ASP A 185 -8.61 3.43 -15.26
N ALA A 186 -9.06 2.87 -14.13
CA ALA A 186 -8.56 1.59 -13.64
C ALA A 186 -8.75 0.44 -14.64
N LEU A 187 -9.79 0.48 -15.49
CA LEU A 187 -10.02 -0.55 -16.50
C LEU A 187 -8.97 -0.45 -17.62
N SER A 188 -8.80 0.74 -18.19
CA SER A 188 -7.77 1.00 -19.21
C SER A 188 -6.36 0.73 -18.65
N LEU A 189 -6.10 1.12 -17.41
CA LEU A 189 -4.81 0.87 -16.75
C LEU A 189 -4.56 -0.63 -16.57
N ASN A 190 -5.55 -1.41 -16.11
CA ASN A 190 -5.40 -2.86 -15.96
C ASN A 190 -5.14 -3.53 -17.31
N GLU A 191 -5.86 -3.14 -18.36
CA GLU A 191 -5.65 -3.63 -19.73
C GLU A 191 -4.23 -3.31 -20.20
N GLN A 192 -3.79 -2.05 -20.09
CA GLN A 192 -2.45 -1.62 -20.49
C GLN A 192 -1.35 -2.32 -19.70
N MET A 193 -1.53 -2.52 -18.40
CA MET A 193 -0.58 -3.24 -17.53
C MET A 193 -0.58 -4.76 -17.74
N GLY A 194 -1.47 -5.29 -18.61
CA GLY A 194 -1.59 -6.73 -18.84
C GLY A 194 -2.13 -7.49 -17.63
N PHE A 195 -2.83 -6.81 -16.72
CA PHE A 195 -3.41 -7.43 -15.54
C PHE A 195 -4.64 -8.27 -15.90
N THR A 196 -4.75 -9.42 -15.25
CA THR A 196 -5.89 -10.35 -15.39
C THR A 196 -6.71 -10.36 -14.11
N SER A 197 -7.60 -11.33 -13.92
CA SER A 197 -8.42 -11.45 -12.70
C SER A 197 -7.64 -11.69 -11.40
N GLN A 198 -6.31 -11.74 -11.44
CA GLN A 198 -5.45 -12.00 -10.29
C GLN A 198 -4.83 -10.72 -9.71
N GLU A 199 -4.83 -9.62 -10.44
CA GLU A 199 -4.13 -8.38 -10.08
C GLU A 199 -4.91 -7.16 -10.58
N TYR A 200 -4.98 -6.08 -9.80
CA TYR A 200 -5.75 -4.89 -10.16
C TYR A 200 -5.06 -3.61 -9.70
N SER A 201 -5.06 -2.58 -10.54
CA SER A 201 -4.57 -1.26 -10.17
C SER A 201 -5.44 -0.64 -9.08
N ALA A 202 -4.80 -0.08 -8.05
CA ALA A 202 -5.48 0.52 -6.90
C ALA A 202 -5.22 2.02 -6.79
N LEU A 203 -3.99 2.47 -7.03
CA LEU A 203 -3.59 3.86 -6.90
C LEU A 203 -2.44 4.20 -7.85
N ALA A 204 -2.40 5.45 -8.31
CA ALA A 204 -1.23 5.99 -8.99
C ALA A 204 -0.69 7.24 -8.27
N ILE A 205 0.63 7.39 -8.23
CA ILE A 205 1.33 8.53 -7.62
C ILE A 205 2.40 9.02 -8.59
N ALA A 206 2.47 10.32 -8.83
CA ALA A 206 3.43 10.93 -9.74
C ALA A 206 4.48 11.76 -9.00
N ILE A 207 5.73 11.68 -9.45
CA ILE A 207 6.85 12.52 -9.01
C ILE A 207 7.53 13.06 -10.25
N GLY A 208 7.37 14.36 -10.52
CA GLY A 208 7.89 14.98 -11.74
C GLY A 208 6.93 16.02 -12.31
N GLU A 209 6.99 16.20 -13.62
CA GLU A 209 6.26 17.25 -14.34
C GLU A 209 5.74 16.75 -15.69
N GLU A 210 4.58 17.26 -16.12
CA GLU A 210 4.11 17.07 -17.49
C GLU A 210 4.95 17.88 -18.46
N SER A 211 5.28 17.29 -19.61
CA SER A 211 5.91 18.00 -20.72
C SER A 211 4.86 18.60 -21.68
N GLU A 212 5.32 19.27 -22.73
CA GLU A 212 4.45 19.77 -23.82
C GLU A 212 4.15 18.71 -24.89
N LYS A 213 4.85 17.57 -24.86
CA LYS A 213 4.69 16.52 -25.88
C LYS A 213 3.49 15.65 -25.55
N PRO A 214 2.61 15.33 -26.50
CA PRO A 214 1.50 14.41 -26.25
C PRO A 214 2.02 13.02 -25.91
N SER A 215 1.33 12.35 -25.00
CA SER A 215 1.49 10.92 -24.73
C SER A 215 0.51 10.12 -25.58
N ILE A 216 0.90 8.90 -25.95
CA ILE A 216 0.03 7.93 -26.63
C ILE A 216 -0.16 6.76 -25.67
N ALA A 217 -1.33 6.14 -25.66
CA ALA A 217 -1.54 4.92 -24.88
C ALA A 217 -0.66 3.77 -25.40
N LEU A 218 -0.35 2.80 -24.54
CA LEU A 218 0.34 1.58 -24.98
C LEU A 218 -0.44 0.88 -26.10
N THR A 219 0.25 0.55 -27.19
CA THR A 219 -0.33 -0.13 -28.36
C THR A 219 -0.67 -1.60 -28.12
N ALA A 220 -0.10 -2.18 -27.07
CA ALA A 220 -0.31 -3.56 -26.64
C ALA A 220 -0.13 -3.64 -25.12
N PRO A 221 -0.82 -4.56 -24.44
CA PRO A 221 -0.65 -4.78 -23.01
C PRO A 221 0.80 -5.15 -22.68
N LEU A 222 1.24 -4.82 -21.46
CA LEU A 222 2.50 -5.33 -20.92
C LEU A 222 2.47 -6.86 -20.81
N MET A 223 3.65 -7.47 -20.75
CA MET A 223 3.74 -8.92 -20.61
C MET A 223 3.06 -9.38 -19.31
N TYR A 224 2.17 -10.36 -19.45
CA TYR A 224 1.55 -10.98 -18.29
C TYR A 224 2.55 -11.90 -17.57
N VAL A 225 2.66 -11.70 -16.25
CA VAL A 225 3.36 -12.59 -15.34
C VAL A 225 2.41 -12.85 -14.17
N ALA A 226 2.20 -14.12 -13.82
CA ALA A 226 1.35 -14.47 -12.69
C ALA A 226 1.92 -13.85 -11.39
N PRO A 227 1.11 -13.15 -10.58
CA PRO A 227 1.58 -12.53 -9.35
C PRO A 227 1.83 -13.54 -8.22
N THR A 228 1.25 -14.74 -8.31
CA THR A 228 1.44 -15.83 -7.36
C THR A 228 1.77 -17.13 -8.11
N ASP A 229 2.39 -18.05 -7.41
CA ASP A 229 2.73 -19.40 -7.87
C ASP A 229 1.51 -20.30 -8.10
N TYR A 230 0.40 -20.02 -7.42
CA TYR A 230 -0.90 -20.64 -7.68
C TYR A 230 -2.05 -19.68 -7.32
N TRP A 231 -3.25 -19.95 -7.81
CA TRP A 231 -4.44 -19.12 -7.58
C TRP A 231 -5.72 -19.97 -7.57
N GLU A 232 -6.68 -19.61 -6.72
CA GLU A 232 -8.02 -20.19 -6.74
C GLU A 232 -9.05 -19.22 -7.32
N SER A 233 -9.81 -19.69 -8.33
CA SER A 233 -10.71 -18.86 -9.14
C SER A 233 -11.97 -18.37 -8.42
N VAL A 234 -12.09 -18.52 -7.11
CA VAL A 234 -13.32 -18.28 -6.34
C VAL A 234 -13.23 -16.99 -5.52
N SER A 235 -12.60 -15.97 -6.09
CA SER A 235 -12.54 -14.66 -5.46
C SER A 235 -13.87 -13.91 -5.66
N ARG A 236 -14.61 -13.69 -4.55
CA ARG A 236 -15.73 -12.70 -4.55
C ARG A 236 -15.22 -11.27 -4.75
N PHE A 237 -13.94 -11.02 -4.51
CA PHE A 237 -13.32 -9.71 -4.63
C PHE A 237 -13.35 -9.21 -6.08
N THR A 238 -13.04 -10.07 -7.06
CA THR A 238 -13.10 -9.73 -8.51
C THR A 238 -14.47 -9.20 -8.93
N LYS A 239 -15.55 -9.89 -8.56
CA LYS A 239 -16.92 -9.50 -8.94
C LYS A 239 -17.37 -8.18 -8.29
N GLU A 240 -16.90 -7.91 -7.07
CA GLU A 240 -17.22 -6.65 -6.38
C GLU A 240 -16.43 -5.47 -6.96
N LEU A 241 -15.17 -5.67 -7.39
CA LEU A 241 -14.40 -4.60 -8.05
C LEU A 241 -14.96 -4.20 -9.41
N GLU A 242 -15.41 -5.17 -10.23
CA GLU A 242 -16.01 -4.90 -11.54
C GLU A 242 -17.27 -4.01 -11.46
N TYR A 243 -17.99 -4.05 -10.34
CA TYR A 243 -19.24 -3.32 -10.17
C TYR A 243 -19.06 -1.84 -9.84
N TYR A 244 -17.88 -1.42 -9.38
CA TYR A 244 -17.69 -0.06 -8.87
C TYR A 244 -16.65 0.73 -9.67
N LYS A 245 -17.14 1.55 -10.59
CA LYS A 245 -16.38 2.67 -11.18
C LYS A 245 -16.31 3.80 -10.16
N TYR A 246 -15.21 3.89 -9.43
CA TYR A 246 -14.95 5.04 -8.59
C TYR A 246 -13.99 5.99 -9.27
N THR A 247 -14.48 7.17 -9.64
CA THR A 247 -13.64 8.36 -9.76
C THR A 247 -13.69 9.02 -8.39
N VAL A 248 -12.63 8.90 -7.59
CA VAL A 248 -12.55 9.57 -6.29
C VAL A 248 -11.46 10.61 -6.38
N ARG A 249 -11.84 11.88 -6.28
CA ARG A 249 -10.89 12.95 -6.03
C ARG A 249 -10.24 12.69 -4.67
N TYR A 250 -9.00 12.19 -4.67
CA TYR A 250 -8.25 12.04 -3.45
C TYR A 250 -7.96 13.42 -2.87
N PRO A 251 -8.16 13.59 -1.57
CA PRO A 251 -7.72 14.78 -0.88
C PRO A 251 -6.19 14.89 -0.93
N GLU A 252 -5.67 16.11 -0.86
CA GLU A 252 -4.24 16.32 -0.74
C GLU A 252 -3.75 15.73 0.59
N ILE A 253 -2.83 14.77 0.53
CA ILE A 253 -2.22 14.14 1.71
C ILE A 253 -0.81 14.66 1.83
N GLN A 254 -0.55 15.44 2.88
CA GLN A 254 0.78 15.91 3.20
C GLN A 254 1.51 14.88 4.09
N ALA A 255 2.59 14.33 3.57
CA ALA A 255 3.49 13.47 4.33
C ALA A 255 4.11 14.28 5.48
N PRO A 256 4.18 13.72 6.70
CA PRO A 256 4.89 14.37 7.79
C PRO A 256 6.38 14.50 7.44
N ASP A 257 7.05 15.50 8.02
CA ASP A 257 8.50 15.53 8.02
C ASP A 257 9.02 14.35 8.86
N ILE A 258 9.65 13.38 8.21
CA ILE A 258 10.25 12.22 8.87
C ILE A 258 11.71 12.05 8.47
N GLN A 259 12.49 11.51 9.40
CA GLN A 259 13.86 11.11 9.13
C GLN A 259 13.90 9.89 8.21
N ILE A 260 14.89 9.82 7.33
CA ILE A 260 15.03 8.70 6.40
C ILE A 260 15.25 7.36 7.14
N SER A 261 15.93 7.39 8.29
CA SER A 261 16.12 6.22 9.17
C SER A 261 14.80 5.59 9.56
N SER A 262 13.76 6.39 9.81
CA SER A 262 12.43 5.89 10.14
C SER A 262 11.84 5.00 9.05
N ILE A 263 12.18 5.20 7.77
CA ILE A 263 11.72 4.31 6.67
C ILE A 263 12.39 2.93 6.77
N TYR A 264 13.69 2.89 7.11
CA TYR A 264 14.46 1.65 7.23
C TYR A 264 14.17 0.86 8.51
N GLU A 265 13.96 1.58 9.62
CA GLU A 265 13.86 0.99 10.96
C GLU A 265 12.42 0.67 11.38
N ARG A 266 11.40 1.21 10.69
CA ARG A 266 10.00 1.02 11.07
C ARG A 266 9.64 -0.45 11.23
N ARG A 267 9.04 -0.80 12.36
CA ARG A 267 8.39 -2.08 12.62
C ARG A 267 7.05 -1.88 13.32
N SER A 268 6.15 -2.85 13.14
CA SER A 268 4.94 -2.91 13.95
C SER A 268 5.32 -3.44 15.32
N ALA A 269 5.04 -2.67 16.38
CA ALA A 269 5.30 -3.10 17.75
C ALA A 269 4.52 -4.39 18.06
N ARG A 270 5.18 -5.35 18.71
CA ARG A 270 4.57 -6.64 19.08
C ARG A 270 3.86 -6.56 20.43
N LEU A 271 4.41 -5.77 21.35
CA LEU A 271 3.93 -5.50 22.70
C LEU A 271 4.22 -4.02 22.98
N PHE A 272 3.45 -3.40 23.86
CA PHE A 272 3.77 -2.09 24.39
C PHE A 272 4.24 -2.24 25.83
N GLU A 273 5.13 -1.36 26.22
CA GLU A 273 5.55 -1.24 27.61
C GLU A 273 4.61 -0.25 28.31
N ASP A 274 4.48 -0.39 29.63
CA ASP A 274 3.74 0.53 30.49
C ASP A 274 4.53 1.85 30.68
N GLN A 275 4.87 2.50 29.56
CA GLN A 275 5.59 3.77 29.51
C GLN A 275 4.64 4.86 29.03
N LYS A 276 4.70 6.01 29.69
CA LYS A 276 3.90 7.17 29.29
C LYS A 276 4.42 7.76 27.98
N LEU A 277 3.51 7.99 27.04
CA LEU A 277 3.78 8.84 25.88
C LEU A 277 4.07 10.27 26.35
N SER A 278 5.09 10.92 25.79
CA SER A 278 5.38 12.33 26.10
C SER A 278 4.19 13.22 25.72
N SER A 279 4.05 14.37 26.39
CA SER A 279 3.02 15.35 26.04
C SER A 279 3.12 15.80 24.58
N GLU A 280 4.35 15.98 24.08
CA GLU A 280 4.62 16.37 22.70
C GLU A 280 4.09 15.35 21.68
N LEU A 281 4.33 14.06 21.92
CA LEU A 281 3.80 12.99 21.05
C LEU A 281 2.29 12.87 21.17
N SER A 282 1.75 13.01 22.37
CA SER A 282 0.29 12.95 22.61
C SER A 282 -0.43 14.08 21.87
N GLU A 283 0.07 15.31 21.99
CA GLU A 283 -0.42 16.46 21.25
C GLU A 283 -0.27 16.31 19.74
N TYR A 284 0.86 15.76 19.27
CA TYR A 284 1.09 15.50 17.86
C TYR A 284 -0.01 14.62 17.28
N PHE A 285 -0.34 13.49 17.91
CA PHE A 285 -1.38 12.59 17.42
C PHE A 285 -2.78 13.20 17.45
N ILE A 286 -3.12 13.96 18.50
CA ILE A 286 -4.39 14.69 18.56
C ILE A 286 -4.50 15.71 17.43
N LYS A 287 -3.48 16.55 17.25
CA LYS A 287 -3.45 17.55 16.17
C LYS A 287 -3.46 16.90 14.80
N ARG A 288 -2.95 15.67 14.64
CA ARG A 288 -3.03 14.96 13.36
C ARG A 288 -4.47 14.61 12.95
N MET A 289 -5.41 14.52 13.89
CA MET A 289 -6.81 14.20 13.59
C MET A 289 -7.49 15.24 12.70
N ILE A 290 -7.13 16.53 12.82
CA ILE A 290 -7.75 17.62 12.03
C ILE A 290 -7.24 17.69 10.59
N TYR A 291 -6.12 17.04 10.27
CA TYR A 291 -5.59 16.96 8.91
C TYR A 291 -6.15 15.79 8.12
N ILE A 292 -7.09 15.05 8.70
CA ILE A 292 -7.69 13.89 8.05
C ILE A 292 -8.83 14.39 7.16
N PRO A 293 -8.74 14.16 5.85
CA PRO A 293 -9.70 14.72 4.91
C PRO A 293 -11.04 13.99 4.92
N SER A 294 -12.10 14.75 4.64
CA SER A 294 -13.44 14.23 4.36
C SER A 294 -13.41 13.19 3.23
N PRO A 295 -14.22 12.11 3.28
CA PRO A 295 -15.28 11.82 4.26
C PRO A 295 -14.82 11.03 5.50
N ILE A 296 -13.51 10.91 5.75
CA ILE A 296 -13.00 10.11 6.88
C ILE A 296 -13.23 10.87 8.18
N THR A 297 -13.87 10.23 9.15
CA THR A 297 -13.99 10.73 10.53
C THR A 297 -13.03 9.96 11.42
N THR A 298 -12.36 10.64 12.34
CA THR A 298 -11.45 10.00 13.30
C THR A 298 -11.85 10.25 14.74
N MET A 299 -11.58 9.24 15.55
CA MET A 299 -11.71 9.26 17.00
C MET A 299 -10.43 8.67 17.59
N LEU A 300 -9.94 9.25 18.67
CA LEU A 300 -8.77 8.77 19.39
C LEU A 300 -9.19 8.40 20.82
N VAL A 301 -8.81 7.21 21.25
CA VAL A 301 -9.01 6.78 22.64
C VAL A 301 -7.68 6.97 23.38
N VAL A 302 -7.69 7.87 24.34
CA VAL A 302 -6.54 8.20 25.19
C VAL A 302 -6.69 7.44 26.51
N LEU A 303 -5.69 6.62 26.81
CA LEU A 303 -5.68 5.78 28.01
C LEU A 303 -5.03 6.50 29.20
N PRO A 304 -5.26 6.04 30.45
CA PRO A 304 -4.73 6.66 31.67
C PRO A 304 -3.22 6.92 31.72
N ASN A 305 -2.44 6.21 30.91
CA ASN A 305 -0.99 6.33 30.84
C ASN A 305 -0.50 7.42 29.88
N ALA A 306 -1.39 8.19 29.23
CA ALA A 306 -0.99 9.34 28.43
C ALA A 306 -0.67 10.56 29.32
N SER A 307 0.06 11.53 28.76
CA SER A 307 0.36 12.80 29.45
C SER A 307 -0.75 13.86 29.32
N ILE A 308 -1.94 13.44 28.87
CA ILE A 308 -3.13 14.24 28.59
C ILE A 308 -4.36 13.55 29.19
N GLU A 309 -5.49 14.25 29.29
CA GLU A 309 -6.70 13.72 29.93
C GLU A 309 -7.21 12.43 29.25
N PRO A 310 -7.43 11.33 29.99
CA PRO A 310 -7.94 10.09 29.41
C PRO A 310 -9.40 10.24 28.93
N GLY A 311 -9.69 9.69 27.76
CA GLY A 311 -11.03 9.75 27.20
C GLY A 311 -11.08 9.55 25.69
N ILE A 312 -12.22 9.88 25.10
CA ILE A 312 -12.48 9.81 23.67
C ILE A 312 -12.38 11.23 23.10
N TYR A 313 -11.46 11.40 22.15
CA TYR A 313 -11.27 12.63 21.41
C TYR A 313 -11.85 12.50 20.00
N LYS A 314 -12.42 13.59 19.48
CA LYS A 314 -12.88 13.71 18.10
C LYS A 314 -12.57 15.11 17.58
N ASN A 315 -12.02 15.19 16.37
CA ASN A 315 -11.60 16.47 15.76
C ASN A 315 -10.77 17.34 16.73
N ASP A 316 -9.80 16.75 17.42
CA ASP A 316 -8.96 17.36 18.48
C ASP A 316 -9.61 17.70 19.83
N GLN A 317 -10.93 17.53 19.99
CA GLN A 317 -11.65 17.86 21.21
C GLN A 317 -11.97 16.64 22.05
N LEU A 318 -11.85 16.75 23.37
CA LEU A 318 -12.32 15.73 24.31
C LEU A 318 -13.85 15.71 24.32
N GLU A 319 -14.46 14.64 23.80
CA GLU A 319 -15.91 14.46 23.82
C GLU A 319 -16.39 13.76 25.10
N ASN A 320 -15.61 12.80 25.61
CA ASN A 320 -16.01 12.02 26.78
C ASN A 320 -14.79 11.57 27.59
N ALA A 321 -14.63 12.11 28.80
CA ALA A 321 -13.57 11.74 29.73
C ALA A 321 -13.83 10.35 30.33
N GLY A 322 -12.77 9.55 30.52
CA GLY A 322 -12.89 8.25 31.16
C GLY A 322 -11.77 7.27 30.85
N ASP A 323 -11.71 6.18 31.60
CA ASP A 323 -10.85 5.04 31.31
C ASP A 323 -11.60 4.00 30.46
N TYR A 324 -11.15 3.85 29.22
CA TYR A 324 -11.73 2.95 28.22
C TYR A 324 -10.83 1.75 27.90
N ALA A 325 -9.85 1.42 28.77
CA ALA A 325 -8.87 0.37 28.49
C ALA A 325 -9.52 -1.00 28.26
N LYS A 326 -10.57 -1.34 29.02
CA LYS A 326 -11.28 -2.63 28.88
C LYS A 326 -12.08 -2.68 27.59
N GLU A 327 -12.80 -1.61 27.28
CA GLU A 327 -13.65 -1.47 26.11
C GLU A 327 -12.85 -1.54 24.82
N ILE A 328 -11.73 -0.80 24.75
CA ILE A 328 -10.89 -0.80 23.55
C ILE A 328 -10.19 -2.15 23.36
N THR A 329 -9.74 -2.79 24.44
CA THR A 329 -9.19 -4.16 24.38
C THR A 329 -10.22 -5.15 23.81
N HIS A 330 -11.47 -5.07 24.27
CA HIS A 330 -12.54 -5.93 23.79
C HIS A 330 -12.85 -5.72 22.30
N ILE A 331 -12.91 -4.45 21.84
CA ILE A 331 -13.16 -4.12 20.43
C ILE A 331 -11.99 -4.55 19.53
N LEU A 332 -10.77 -4.57 20.06
CA LEU A 332 -9.57 -5.09 19.39
C LEU A 332 -9.45 -6.62 19.46
N VAL A 333 -10.55 -7.33 19.72
CA VAL A 333 -10.61 -8.80 19.78
C VAL A 333 -9.64 -9.35 20.84
N ASP A 334 -9.64 -8.69 21.99
CA ASP A 334 -8.82 -8.99 23.16
C ASP A 334 -7.30 -8.94 22.92
N GLN A 335 -6.88 -8.22 21.87
CA GLN A 335 -5.46 -7.90 21.67
C GLN A 335 -5.01 -6.90 22.74
N LYS A 336 -4.12 -7.36 23.62
CA LYS A 336 -3.50 -6.51 24.65
C LYS A 336 -2.49 -5.57 24.00
N PHE A 337 -2.51 -4.32 24.44
CA PHE A 337 -1.49 -3.32 24.17
C PHE A 337 -0.80 -2.97 25.48
#